data_AF-A0A7V2H0U9-F1
#
_entry.id   AF-A0A7V2H0U9-F1
#
_cell.length_a   1.000
_cell.length_b   1.000
_cell.length_c   1.000
_cell.angle_alpha   90.00
_cell.angle_beta   90.00
_cell.angle_gamma   90.00
#
_symmetry.space_group_name_H-M   'P 1'
#
loop_
_entity.id
_entity.type
_entity.pdbx_description
1 polymer ?
#
loop_
_entity_poly.entity_id
_entity_poly.type
_entity_poly.pdbx_seq_one_letter_code
_entity_poly.pdbx_strand_id
1 'polypeptide(L)' 'MSETRDPNQLMDAAPDIAPLAWVIDEIRTSLNDAVGGVKTFLGTKQDLDSLRNARNQVHQANGALQLLDLRGVALVTEAV' A
#
# COMPACT_ATOMS: atom_id res chain seq x y z
N MET A 1 -1.99 13.54 -18.71
CA MET A 1 -1.35 14.35 -17.65
C MET A 1 -1.58 13.64 -16.33
N SER A 2 -0.62 12.81 -15.92
CA SER A 2 -0.62 12.22 -14.58
C SER A 2 0.12 13.20 -13.69
N GLU A 3 -0.62 14.05 -12.99
CA GLU A 3 -0.07 14.94 -11.97
C GLU A 3 0.29 14.04 -10.77
N THR A 4 1.51 13.53 -10.76
CA THR A 4 2.12 12.96 -9.56
C THR A 4 2.29 14.12 -8.59
N ARG A 5 1.26 14.38 -7.79
CA ARG A 5 1.25 15.46 -6.82
C ARG A 5 2.24 15.07 -5.72
N ASP A 6 3.37 15.77 -5.65
CA ASP A 6 4.39 15.53 -4.63
C ASP A 6 3.75 15.58 -3.24
N PRO A 7 3.77 14.50 -2.45
CA PRO A 7 3.13 14.47 -1.14
C PRO A 7 3.70 15.52 -0.18
N ASN A 8 4.96 15.94 -0.39
CA ASN A 8 5.57 17.04 0.35
C ASN A 8 4.91 18.41 0.10
N GLN A 9 4.34 18.68 -1.08
CA GLN A 9 3.67 19.96 -1.34
C GLN A 9 2.35 20.10 -0.57
N LEU A 10 1.71 18.99 -0.20
CA LEU A 10 0.51 18.99 0.64
C LEU A 10 0.85 19.24 2.12
N MET A 11 2.06 18.88 2.56
CA MET A 11 2.56 19.13 3.92
C MET A 11 2.62 20.62 4.24
N ASP A 12 3.02 21.44 3.28
CA ASP A 12 3.14 22.90 3.44
C ASP A 12 1.80 23.64 3.31
N ALA A 13 0.84 23.08 2.56
CA ALA A 13 -0.43 23.74 2.23
C ALA A 13 -1.59 23.35 3.17
N ALA A 14 -1.57 22.14 3.73
CA ALA A 14 -2.62 21.62 4.60
C ALA A 14 -2.04 20.58 5.59
N PRO A 15 -1.32 21.01 6.63
CA PRO A 15 -0.58 20.13 7.53
C PRO A 15 -1.47 19.09 8.22
N ASP A 16 -2.74 19.40 8.45
CA ASP A 16 -3.71 18.48 9.08
C ASP A 16 -4.16 17.32 8.16
N ILE A 17 -4.00 17.48 6.83
CA ILE A 17 -4.43 16.49 5.82
C ILE A 17 -3.21 15.76 5.22
N ALA A 18 -2.00 16.30 5.42
CA ALA A 18 -0.78 15.69 4.90
C ALA A 18 -0.53 14.25 5.40
N PRO A 19 -0.81 13.89 6.67
CA PRO A 19 -0.75 12.49 7.10
C PRO A 19 -1.70 11.59 6.31
N LEU A 20 -2.91 12.06 5.98
CA LEU A 20 -3.87 11.27 5.18
C LEU A 20 -3.41 11.09 3.74
N ALA A 21 -2.80 12.12 3.15
CA ALA A 21 -2.22 12.07 1.82
C ALA A 21 -1.05 11.09 1.74
N TRP A 22 -0.21 11.04 2.78
CA TRP A 22 0.84 10.04 2.90
C TRP A 22 0.26 8.63 3.03
N VAL A 23 -0.69 8.41 3.95
CA VAL A 23 -1.25 7.07 4.19
C VAL A 23 -1.92 6.49 2.92
N ILE A 24 -2.66 7.30 2.16
CA ILE A 24 -3.30 6.79 0.94
C ILE A 24 -2.28 6.43 -0.15
N ASP A 25 -1.15 7.13 -0.21
CA ASP A 25 -0.07 6.82 -1.15
C ASP A 25 0.69 5.55 -0.74
N GLU A 26 0.93 5.39 0.56
CA GLU A 26 1.53 4.19 1.15
C GLU A 26 0.67 2.95 0.86
N ILE A 27 -0.65 3.04 1.09
CA ILE A 27 -1.59 1.94 0.78
C ILE A 27 -1.54 1.58 -0.71
N ARG A 28 -1.56 2.58 -1.61
CA ARG A 28 -1.51 2.31 -3.06
C ARG A 28 -0.20 1.66 -3.47
N THR A 29 0.91 2.15 -2.94
CA THR A 29 2.25 1.63 -3.25
C THR A 29 2.37 0.18 -2.81
N SER A 30 2.06 -0.12 -1.55
CA SER A 30 2.10 -1.48 -1.03
C SER A 30 1.18 -2.43 -1.80
N LEU A 31 -0.05 -2.03 -2.11
CA LEU A 31 -0.96 -2.89 -2.89
C LEU A 31 -0.48 -3.13 -4.33
N ASN A 32 0.08 -2.11 -4.98
CA ASN A 32 0.66 -2.28 -6.32
C ASN A 32 1.85 -3.23 -6.31
N ASP A 33 2.74 -3.11 -5.32
CA ASP A 33 3.90 -3.99 -5.16
C ASP A 33 3.47 -5.42 -4.84
N ALA A 34 2.43 -5.60 -4.03
CA ALA A 34 1.83 -6.91 -3.77
C ALA A 34 1.34 -7.58 -5.06
N VAL A 35 0.57 -6.85 -5.88
CA VAL A 35 0.11 -7.34 -7.18
C VAL A 35 1.28 -7.66 -8.12
N GLY A 36 2.32 -6.84 -8.12
CA GLY A 36 3.56 -7.06 -8.86
C GLY A 36 4.23 -8.38 -8.48
N GLY A 37 4.44 -8.62 -7.18
CA GLY A 37 5.03 -9.85 -6.67
C GLY A 37 4.22 -11.10 -7.02
N VAL A 38 2.88 -11.02 -6.93
CA VAL A 38 2.00 -12.13 -7.35
C VAL A 38 2.13 -12.40 -8.86
N LYS A 39 2.17 -11.36 -9.71
CA LYS A 39 2.36 -11.53 -11.16
C LYS A 39 3.71 -12.17 -11.49
N THR A 40 4.78 -11.76 -10.82
CA THR A 40 6.12 -12.34 -10.96
C THR A 40 6.11 -13.83 -10.59
N PHE A 41 5.51 -14.17 -9.45
CA PHE A 41 5.33 -15.56 -9.05
C PHE A 41 4.50 -16.35 -10.07
N LEU A 42 3.40 -15.82 -10.59
CA LEU A 42 2.59 -16.53 -11.57
C LEU A 42 3.32 -16.79 -12.90
N GLY A 43 4.24 -15.91 -13.28
CA GLY A 43 5.04 -16.05 -14.50
C GLY A 43 6.07 -17.19 -14.44
N THR A 44 6.68 -17.42 -13.27
CA THR A 44 7.77 -18.41 -13.12
C THR A 44 7.37 -19.64 -12.28
N LYS A 45 6.44 -19.45 -11.34
CA LYS A 45 6.02 -20.39 -10.27
C LYS A 45 7.15 -20.94 -9.41
N GLN A 46 8.34 -20.34 -9.49
CA GLN A 46 9.54 -20.77 -8.79
C GLN A 46 10.05 -19.69 -7.83
N ASP A 47 9.73 -18.42 -8.10
CA ASP A 47 10.11 -17.29 -7.26
C ASP A 47 9.18 -17.16 -6.03
N LEU A 48 9.35 -18.04 -5.05
CA LEU A 48 8.59 -18.00 -3.80
C LEU A 48 8.86 -16.73 -2.97
N ASP A 49 10.00 -16.09 -3.17
CA ASP A 49 10.35 -14.87 -2.44
C ASP A 49 9.52 -13.68 -2.94
N SER A 50 9.22 -13.60 -4.24
CA SER A 50 8.25 -12.63 -4.75
C SER A 50 6.86 -12.79 -4.15
N LEU A 51 6.41 -14.03 -3.90
CA LEU A 51 5.12 -14.30 -3.25
C LEU A 51 5.14 -13.95 -1.76
N ARG A 52 6.24 -14.24 -1.04
CA ARG A 52 6.43 -13.83 0.36
C ARG A 52 6.47 -12.32 0.50
N ASN A 53 7.17 -11.63 -0.40
CA ASN A 53 7.22 -10.18 -0.42
C ASN A 53 5.84 -9.58 -0.73
N ALA A 54 5.08 -10.17 -1.65
CA ALA A 54 3.71 -9.74 -1.90
C ALA A 54 2.82 -9.82 -0.64
N ARG A 55 2.94 -10.90 0.13
CA ARG A 55 2.27 -11.02 1.43
C ARG A 55 2.71 -9.91 2.39
N ASN A 56 4.01 -9.65 2.52
CA ASN A 56 4.52 -8.59 3.40
C ASN A 56 3.96 -7.20 3.02
N GLN A 57 3.83 -6.94 1.72
CA GLN A 57 3.24 -5.70 1.23
C GLN A 57 1.74 -5.58 1.60
N VAL A 58 0.97 -6.67 1.58
CA VAL A 58 -0.41 -6.67 2.08
C VAL A 58 -0.46 -6.34 3.58
N HIS A 59 0.47 -6.88 4.39
CA HIS A 59 0.59 -6.54 5.82
C HIS A 59 0.92 -5.06 6.05
N GLN A 60 1.76 -4.46 5.20
CA GLN A 60 2.08 -3.03 5.27
C GLN A 60 0.86 -2.16 4.95
N ALA A 61 0.11 -2.51 3.90
CA ALA A 61 -1.16 -1.84 3.59
C ALA A 61 -2.17 -1.96 4.74
N ASN A 62 -2.24 -3.12 5.40
CA ASN A 62 -3.08 -3.31 6.59
C ASN A 62 -2.68 -2.36 7.74
N GLY A 63 -1.38 -2.25 8.04
CA GLY A 63 -0.90 -1.32 9.08
C GLY A 63 -1.21 0.14 8.75
N ALA A 64 -1.08 0.53 7.47
CA ALA A 64 -1.46 1.86 7.00
C ALA A 64 -2.97 2.12 7.14
N LEU A 65 -3.83 1.14 6.85
CA LEU A 65 -5.29 1.24 7.03
C LEU A 65 -5.70 1.38 8.50
N GLN A 66 -4.99 0.72 9.42
CA GLN A 66 -5.24 0.84 10.86
C GLN A 66 -5.00 2.28 11.37
N LEU A 67 -4.05 3.01 10.80
CA LEU A 67 -3.80 4.42 11.14
C LEU A 67 -4.98 5.34 10.79
N LEU A 68 -5.88 4.92 9.89
CA LEU A 68 -7.03 5.71 9.44
C LEU A 68 -8.35 5.33 10.14
N ASP A 69 -8.33 4.42 11.12
CA ASP A 69 -9.52 3.81 11.73
C ASP A 69 -10.52 3.25 10.69
N LEU A 70 -10.01 2.83 9.52
CA LEU A 70 -10.81 2.25 8.43
C LEU A 70 -11.08 0.76 8.71
N ARG A 71 -11.80 0.50 9.80
CA ARG A 71 -12.02 -0.84 10.39
C ARG A 71 -12.54 -1.88 9.38
N GLY A 72 -13.36 -1.46 8.41
CA GLY A 72 -13.92 -2.38 7.41
C GLY A 72 -12.91 -2.91 6.39
N VAL A 73 -11.90 -2.13 5.99
CA VAL A 73 -10.90 -2.54 4.99
C VAL A 73 -9.78 -3.35 5.65
N ALA A 74 -9.39 -2.99 6.88
CA ALA A 74 -8.39 -3.71 7.66
C ALA A 74 -8.75 -5.21 7.84
N LEU A 75 -10.04 -5.53 8.03
CA LEU A 75 -10.51 -6.92 8.18
C LEU A 75 -10.28 -7.78 6.93
N VAL A 76 -10.32 -7.19 5.73
CA VAL A 76 -10.08 -7.94 4.48
C VAL A 76 -8.59 -8.23 4.29
N THR A 77 -7.73 -7.31 4.75
CA THR A 77 -6.27 -7.44 4.63
C THR A 77 -5.63 -8.29 5.73
N GLU A 78 -6.27 -8.41 6.90
CA GLU A 78 -5.80 -9.26 8.00
C GLU A 78 -5.84 -10.76 7.66
N ALA A 79 -6.76 -11.19 6.81
CA ALA A 79 -6.98 -12.59 6.47
C ALA A 79 -5.93 -13.20 5.52
N VAL A 80 -4.78 -12.53 5.30
CA VAL A 80 -3.71 -12.87 4.33
C VAL A 80 -2.36 -13.11 5.04
#